data_AF-A0A831NV79-F1
#
_entry.id   AF-A0A831NV79-F1
#
_cell.length_a   1.000
_cell.length_b   1.000
_cell.length_c   1.000
_cell.angle_alpha   90.00
_cell.angle_beta   90.00
_cell.angle_gamma   90.00
#
_symmetry.space_group_name_H-M   'P 1'
#
loop_
_entity.id
_entity.type
_entity.pdbx_description
1 polymer ?
#
loop_
_entity_poly.entity_id
_entity_poly.type
_entity_poly.pdbx_seq_one_letter_code
_entity_poly.pdbx_strand_id
1 'polypeptide(L)'
;MLLLIILLFFLVGVLVGISQNKLMKGKEFSKVSSKEPESRKQTQGQTSYRGETQEHQHSEEATRGTEGKFVISEEQVPASLASLLNTLMLVSSATLFVMLALMAFKLIFAKKGKEITFTQPTFQQKAEEALAIVDKSIDYILKSGDFREAVVYYYLEMCKLMKKYGARIKDSWTAREVERALIETFPEIPEKPLSVLTYLFEYARYSHYPVLEHHKNEALECLQSIKEYLSSVSPQEG
;
A
#
# COMPACT_ATOMS: atom_id res chain seq x y z
N MET A 1 5.39 -6.68 -15.20
CA MET A 1 5.46 -5.57 -16.18
C MET A 1 5.79 -4.23 -15.55
N LEU A 2 5.01 -3.68 -14.62
CA LEU A 2 5.25 -2.35 -14.02
C LEU A 2 6.63 -2.21 -13.35
N LEU A 3 7.07 -3.23 -12.61
CA LEU A 3 8.38 -3.26 -11.95
C LEU A 3 9.55 -3.27 -12.94
N LEU A 4 9.34 -3.88 -14.12
CA LEU A 4 10.31 -3.93 -15.21
C LEU A 4 10.43 -2.56 -15.90
N ILE A 5 9.31 -1.83 -16.02
CA ILE A 5 9.27 -0.47 -16.56
C ILE A 5 9.98 0.51 -15.61
N ILE A 6 9.76 0.41 -14.30
CA ILE A 6 10.43 1.25 -13.29
C ILE A 6 11.95 1.00 -13.29
N LEU A 7 12.36 -0.27 -13.37
CA LEU A 7 13.79 -0.62 -13.47
C LEU A 7 14.42 -0.04 -14.75
N LEU A 8 13.69 -0.04 -15.87
CA LEU A 8 14.14 0.49 -17.15
C LEU A 8 14.34 2.01 -17.10
N PHE A 9 13.40 2.75 -16.50
CA PHE A 9 13.55 4.20 -16.30
C PHE A 9 14.69 4.55 -15.34
N PHE A 10 14.91 3.74 -14.30
CA PHE A 10 16.05 3.91 -13.40
C PHE A 10 17.39 3.67 -14.12
N LEU A 11 17.47 2.61 -14.93
CA LEU A 11 18.64 2.31 -15.76
C LEU A 11 18.94 3.42 -16.78
N VAL A 12 17.91 3.96 -17.43
CA VAL A 12 18.05 5.08 -18.37
C VAL A 12 18.55 6.34 -17.64
N GLY A 13 18.00 6.65 -16.46
CA GLY A 13 18.47 7.78 -15.64
C GLY A 13 19.93 7.64 -15.22
N VAL A 14 20.35 6.43 -14.84
CA VAL A 14 21.75 6.13 -14.49
C VAL A 14 22.67 6.25 -15.71
N LEU A 15 22.27 5.75 -16.89
CA LEU A 15 23.06 5.88 -18.11
C LEU A 15 23.21 7.34 -18.56
N VAL A 16 22.14 8.15 -18.47
CA VAL A 16 22.19 9.58 -18.79
C VAL A 16 23.10 10.31 -17.80
N GLY A 17 23.03 9.99 -16.51
CA GLY A 17 23.92 10.56 -15.48
C GLY A 17 25.39 10.21 -15.70
N ILE A 18 25.69 8.96 -16.10
CA ILE A 18 27.06 8.52 -16.42
C ILE A 18 27.59 9.20 -17.69
N SER A 19 26.74 9.41 -18.70
CA SER A 19 27.11 10.11 -19.94
C SER A 19 27.53 11.57 -19.68
N GLN A 20 26.77 12.29 -18.85
CA GLN A 20 27.11 13.67 -18.46
C GLN A 20 28.40 13.75 -17.64
N ASN A 21 28.65 12.77 -16.77
CA ASN A 21 29.90 12.67 -16.00
C ASN A 21 31.13 12.38 -16.89
N LYS A 22 30.94 11.68 -18.02
CA LYS A 22 32.02 11.39 -18.97
C LYS A 22 32.41 12.59 -19.84
N LEU A 23 31.50 13.56 -20.05
CA LEU A 23 31.79 14.79 -20.80
C LEU A 23 32.64 15.81 -20.02
N MET A 24 32.58 15.79 -18.68
CA MET A 24 33.32 16.72 -17.81
C MET A 24 34.78 16.28 -17.55
N LYS A 25 35.16 15.04 -17.87
CA LYS A 25 36.53 14.52 -17.67
C LYS A 25 37.44 14.59 -18.90
N GLY A 26 36.94 15.12 -20.03
CA GLY A 26 37.65 15.13 -21.30
C GLY A 26 38.49 16.38 -21.63
N LYS A 27 38.60 17.36 -20.71
CA LYS A 27 39.25 18.65 -21.03
C LYS A 27 40.46 19.05 -20.20
N GLU A 28 40.98 18.18 -19.34
CA GLU A 28 42.27 18.40 -18.70
C GLU A 28 43.28 17.29 -19.05
N PHE A 29 44.44 17.76 -19.51
CA PHE A 29 45.69 17.05 -19.82
C PHE A 29 45.80 16.26 -21.15
N SER A 30 46.27 16.97 -22.18
CA SER A 30 47.34 16.47 -23.05
C SER A 30 48.61 17.33 -22.88
N LYS A 31 49.56 16.76 -22.15
CA LYS A 31 51.04 16.85 -22.25
C LYS A 31 51.55 17.02 -23.71
N VAL A 32 52.78 17.42 -24.07
CA VAL A 32 54.00 18.03 -23.48
C VAL A 32 55.08 18.03 -24.61
N SER A 33 55.99 19.01 -24.60
CA SER A 33 57.41 18.95 -25.03
C SER A 33 57.85 18.92 -26.50
N SER A 34 58.69 19.94 -26.82
CA SER A 34 59.98 19.94 -27.57
C SER A 34 59.95 19.64 -29.08
N LYS A 35 60.60 20.43 -29.97
CA LYS A 35 62.00 20.91 -29.99
C LYS A 35 62.18 22.09 -30.97
N GLU A 36 63.08 23.01 -30.62
CA GLU A 36 63.79 24.01 -31.47
C GLU A 36 64.74 23.27 -32.47
N PRO A 37 65.31 23.84 -33.58
CA PRO A 37 65.89 25.18 -33.60
C PRO A 37 66.02 26.05 -34.86
N GLU A 38 66.49 27.28 -34.56
CA GLU A 38 67.48 28.09 -35.29
C GLU A 38 67.06 29.22 -36.26
N SER A 39 67.35 30.44 -35.79
CA SER A 39 68.27 31.43 -36.41
C SER A 39 67.71 32.59 -37.26
N ARG A 40 68.02 33.80 -36.75
CA ARG A 40 68.64 34.98 -37.42
C ARG A 40 67.82 36.24 -37.77
N LYS A 41 68.05 37.25 -36.91
CA LYS A 41 68.65 38.60 -37.14
C LYS A 41 67.84 39.80 -37.69
N GLN A 42 68.26 40.96 -37.14
CA GLN A 42 68.13 42.39 -37.53
C GLN A 42 66.84 43.10 -37.08
N THR A 43 66.82 44.13 -36.22
CA THR A 43 67.60 45.38 -36.04
C THR A 43 67.32 46.47 -37.08
N GLN A 44 66.83 47.62 -36.57
CA GLN A 44 66.98 49.02 -37.01
C GLN A 44 66.00 49.68 -37.99
N GLY A 45 65.65 50.93 -37.61
CA GLY A 45 65.25 52.06 -38.46
C GLY A 45 63.73 52.20 -38.68
N GLN A 46 63.10 53.37 -38.70
CA GLN A 46 63.58 54.75 -38.69
C GLN A 46 62.36 55.69 -38.51
N THR A 47 62.57 56.74 -37.71
CA THR A 47 62.03 58.12 -37.76
C THR A 47 61.07 58.54 -38.90
N SER A 48 60.04 59.35 -38.59
CA SER A 48 60.04 60.81 -38.90
C SER A 48 58.72 61.54 -38.59
N TYR A 49 58.89 62.63 -37.83
CA TYR A 49 58.17 63.88 -37.57
C TYR A 49 57.05 64.41 -38.49
N ARG A 50 56.17 65.24 -37.89
CA ARG A 50 55.81 66.67 -38.22
C ARG A 50 54.30 66.90 -37.94
N GLY A 51 53.88 67.69 -36.93
CA GLY A 51 53.80 69.18 -36.90
C GLY A 51 52.59 69.66 -37.73
N GLU A 52 51.67 70.55 -37.34
CA GLU A 52 51.53 71.57 -36.30
C GLU A 52 50.05 72.04 -36.22
N THR A 53 49.73 72.65 -35.08
CA THR A 53 48.65 73.58 -34.66
C THR A 53 47.75 74.33 -35.68
N GLN A 54 46.48 74.59 -35.34
CA GLN A 54 46.01 75.91 -34.84
C GLN A 54 44.51 75.95 -34.45
N GLU A 55 44.19 76.90 -33.57
CA GLU A 55 42.92 77.21 -32.89
C GLU A 55 41.82 77.81 -33.78
N HIS A 56 40.54 77.73 -33.34
CA HIS A 56 39.67 78.91 -33.13
C HIS A 56 38.26 78.54 -32.57
N GLN A 57 37.94 79.16 -31.43
CA GLN A 57 36.70 79.75 -30.91
C GLN A 57 35.29 79.59 -31.57
N HIS A 58 34.33 79.29 -30.67
CA HIS A 58 33.05 79.98 -30.37
C HIS A 58 31.70 79.53 -30.98
N SER A 59 30.68 79.66 -30.11
CA SER A 59 29.22 79.73 -30.29
C SER A 59 28.38 78.44 -30.35
N GLU A 60 27.58 78.26 -29.28
CA GLU A 60 26.10 78.16 -29.22
C GLU A 60 25.40 77.61 -30.49
N GLU A 61 24.45 76.67 -30.46
CA GLU A 61 23.24 76.62 -29.64
C GLU A 61 22.49 75.29 -29.90
N ALA A 62 21.71 74.85 -28.91
CA ALA A 62 20.54 73.97 -28.96
C ALA A 62 20.36 72.95 -30.13
N THR A 63 20.23 71.66 -29.78
CA THR A 63 18.96 70.91 -29.97
C THR A 63 19.04 69.49 -29.38
N ARG A 64 18.30 69.29 -28.30
CA ARG A 64 17.32 68.20 -28.11
C ARG A 64 17.62 66.86 -28.81
N GLY A 65 18.11 65.89 -28.05
CA GLY A 65 18.09 64.49 -28.45
C GLY A 65 19.19 63.67 -27.77
N THR A 66 18.94 63.17 -26.56
CA THR A 66 19.74 62.09 -26.01
C THR A 66 18.80 61.06 -25.43
N GLU A 67 18.57 60.01 -26.22
CA GLU A 67 17.96 58.78 -25.77
C GLU A 67 18.77 58.26 -24.57
N GLY A 68 18.18 58.35 -23.39
CA GLY A 68 18.68 57.64 -22.21
C GLY A 68 18.51 56.15 -22.47
N LYS A 69 19.51 55.52 -23.08
CA LYS A 69 19.65 54.06 -23.06
C LYS A 69 20.06 53.67 -21.64
N PHE A 70 19.07 53.54 -20.76
CA PHE A 70 19.23 52.90 -19.45
C PHE A 70 19.49 51.42 -19.72
N VAL A 71 20.77 51.07 -19.81
CA VAL A 71 21.22 49.68 -19.81
C VAL A 71 20.92 49.17 -18.40
N ILE A 72 19.81 48.43 -18.28
CA ILE A 72 19.58 47.58 -17.11
C ILE A 72 20.73 46.58 -17.13
N SER A 73 21.69 46.76 -16.22
CA SER A 73 22.63 45.69 -15.88
C SER A 73 21.78 44.52 -15.40
N GLU A 74 21.55 43.54 -16.27
CA GLU A 74 21.05 42.24 -15.86
C GLU A 74 22.00 41.75 -14.78
N GLU A 75 21.49 41.68 -13.55
CA GLU A 75 22.19 41.18 -12.39
C GLU A 75 22.61 39.74 -12.71
N GLN A 76 23.87 39.57 -13.12
CA GLN A 76 24.43 38.28 -13.51
C GLN A 76 24.44 37.41 -12.26
N VAL A 77 23.42 36.55 -12.13
CA VAL A 77 23.35 35.54 -11.08
C VAL A 77 24.65 34.73 -11.15
N PRO A 78 25.51 34.76 -10.12
CA PRO A 78 26.79 34.07 -10.15
C PRO A 78 26.55 32.59 -10.44
N ALA A 79 27.38 31.99 -11.29
CA ALA A 79 27.23 30.60 -11.76
C ALA A 79 27.08 29.58 -10.61
N SER A 80 27.61 29.90 -9.43
CA SER A 80 27.43 29.13 -8.19
C SER A 80 25.98 29.12 -7.70
N LEU A 81 25.26 30.24 -7.73
CA LEU A 81 23.84 30.31 -7.35
C LEU A 81 22.96 29.59 -8.36
N ALA A 82 23.24 29.72 -9.67
CA ALA A 82 22.53 28.97 -10.70
C ALA A 82 22.72 27.44 -10.55
N SER A 83 23.94 27.00 -10.23
CA SER A 83 24.23 25.60 -9.91
C SER A 83 23.48 25.12 -8.67
N LEU A 84 23.44 25.93 -7.60
CA LEU A 84 22.71 25.59 -6.38
C LEU A 84 21.20 25.48 -6.63
N LEU A 85 20.62 26.42 -7.36
CA LEU A 85 19.21 26.38 -7.75
C LEU A 85 18.89 25.13 -8.58
N ASN A 86 19.74 24.77 -9.55
CA ASN A 86 19.56 23.55 -10.34
C ASN A 86 19.66 22.28 -9.49
N THR A 87 20.60 22.21 -8.55
CA THR A 87 20.70 21.06 -7.63
C THR A 87 19.48 20.95 -6.72
N LEU A 88 18.97 22.09 -6.23
CA LEU A 88 17.79 22.13 -5.38
C LEU A 88 16.53 21.69 -6.14
N MET A 89 16.37 22.15 -7.38
CA MET A 89 15.28 21.75 -8.28
C MET A 89 15.36 20.25 -8.63
N LEU A 90 16.57 19.72 -8.83
CA LEU A 90 16.76 18.30 -9.11
C LEU A 90 16.39 17.44 -7.90
N VAL A 91 16.84 17.82 -6.70
CA VAL A 91 16.51 17.10 -5.47
C VAL A 91 15.01 17.18 -5.17
N SER A 92 14.38 18.34 -5.31
CA SER A 92 12.94 18.51 -5.07
C SER A 92 12.08 17.74 -6.07
N SER A 93 12.50 17.68 -7.34
CA SER A 93 11.82 16.85 -8.35
C SER A 93 11.95 15.36 -8.02
N ALA A 94 13.14 14.89 -7.62
CA ALA A 94 13.37 13.51 -7.25
C ALA A 94 12.54 13.09 -6.03
N THR A 95 12.45 13.94 -5.00
CA THR A 95 11.63 13.66 -3.81
C THR A 95 10.14 13.64 -4.15
N LEU A 96 9.66 14.57 -4.98
CA LEU A 96 8.27 14.56 -5.48
C LEU A 96 7.94 13.27 -6.24
N PHE A 97 8.84 12.83 -7.13
CA PHE A 97 8.66 11.58 -7.87
C PHE A 97 8.58 10.36 -6.94
N VAL A 98 9.43 10.28 -5.91
CA VAL A 98 9.37 9.20 -4.91
C VAL A 98 8.06 9.24 -4.14
N MET A 99 7.60 10.42 -3.71
CA MET A 99 6.32 10.57 -3.02
C MET A 99 5.13 10.16 -3.90
N LEU A 100 5.12 10.55 -5.17
CA LEU A 100 4.09 10.13 -6.13
C LEU A 100 4.13 8.63 -6.40
N ALA A 101 5.33 8.03 -6.50
CA ALA A 101 5.47 6.59 -6.65
C ALA A 101 4.97 5.83 -5.41
N LEU A 102 5.25 6.32 -4.19
CA LEU A 102 4.72 5.76 -2.95
C LEU A 102 3.20 5.93 -2.84
N MET A 103 2.66 7.09 -3.24
CA MET A 103 1.23 7.33 -3.28
C MET A 103 0.53 6.44 -4.30
N ALA A 104 1.07 6.30 -5.51
CA ALA A 104 0.56 5.40 -6.54
C ALA A 104 0.68 3.93 -6.10
N PHE A 105 1.78 3.56 -5.43
CA PHE A 105 1.94 2.24 -4.81
C PHE A 105 0.85 2.04 -3.75
N LYS A 106 0.63 3.00 -2.85
CA LYS A 106 -0.46 2.94 -1.88
C LYS A 106 -1.82 2.85 -2.55
N LEU A 107 -2.09 3.54 -3.67
CA LEU A 107 -3.37 3.44 -4.38
C LEU A 107 -3.56 2.11 -5.12
N ILE A 108 -2.51 1.59 -5.77
CA ILE A 108 -2.53 0.32 -6.49
C ILE A 108 -2.62 -0.85 -5.50
N PHE A 109 -1.90 -0.77 -4.39
CA PHE A 109 -1.90 -1.79 -3.34
C PHE A 109 -3.07 -1.62 -2.36
N ALA A 110 -3.63 -0.42 -2.18
CA ALA A 110 -4.92 -0.23 -1.50
C ALA A 110 -6.07 -0.84 -2.31
N LYS A 111 -5.98 -0.83 -3.66
CA LYS A 111 -6.91 -1.57 -4.52
C LYS A 111 -6.67 -3.08 -4.57
N LYS A 112 -5.51 -3.56 -4.11
CA LYS A 112 -5.14 -4.99 -4.04
C LYS A 112 -5.27 -5.60 -2.64
N GLY A 113 -5.32 -4.75 -1.61
CA GLY A 113 -6.20 -5.02 -0.50
C GLY A 113 -7.59 -5.07 -1.09
N LYS A 114 -8.16 -6.26 -1.17
CA LYS A 114 -9.60 -6.39 -1.26
C LYS A 114 -10.11 -5.53 -0.11
N GLU A 115 -10.56 -4.31 -0.36
CA GLU A 115 -11.69 -3.77 0.37
C GLU A 115 -12.79 -4.78 0.09
N ILE A 116 -12.74 -5.89 0.84
CA ILE A 116 -13.95 -6.47 1.35
C ILE A 116 -14.53 -5.26 2.04
N THR A 117 -15.52 -4.62 1.42
CA THR A 117 -16.54 -3.92 2.18
C THR A 117 -16.93 -4.96 3.21
N PHE A 118 -16.31 -4.88 4.38
CA PHE A 118 -16.65 -5.70 5.51
C PHE A 118 -17.94 -5.06 5.99
N THR A 119 -19.00 -5.31 5.21
CA THR A 119 -20.34 -5.31 5.74
C THR A 119 -20.23 -6.36 6.83
N GLN A 120 -19.97 -5.88 8.06
CA GLN A 120 -19.98 -6.71 9.24
C GLN A 120 -21.26 -7.54 9.13
N PRO A 121 -21.17 -8.87 8.98
CA PRO A 121 -22.35 -9.66 8.77
C PRO A 121 -23.27 -9.36 9.92
N THR A 122 -24.48 -8.93 9.59
CA THR A 122 -25.44 -8.53 10.62
C THR A 122 -25.67 -9.74 11.52
N PHE A 123 -26.00 -9.49 12.78
CA PHE A 123 -26.35 -10.58 13.70
C PHE A 123 -27.41 -11.51 13.08
N GLN A 124 -28.36 -10.93 12.35
CA GLN A 124 -29.39 -11.64 11.59
C GLN A 124 -28.82 -12.63 10.56
N GLN A 125 -27.82 -12.23 9.76
CA GLN A 125 -27.17 -13.14 8.81
C GLN A 125 -26.50 -14.32 9.51
N LYS A 126 -25.83 -14.05 10.64
CA LYS A 126 -25.21 -15.12 11.44
C LYS A 126 -26.26 -16.07 12.01
N ALA A 127 -27.38 -15.53 12.49
CA ALA A 127 -28.48 -16.28 13.05
C ALA A 127 -29.18 -17.14 12.00
N GLU A 128 -29.39 -16.62 10.78
CA GLU A 128 -29.99 -17.36 9.66
C GLU A 128 -29.11 -18.56 9.24
N GLU A 129 -27.81 -18.35 9.09
CA GLU A 129 -26.89 -19.45 8.76
C GLU A 129 -26.79 -20.48 9.90
N ALA A 130 -26.81 -20.04 11.17
CA ALA A 130 -26.85 -20.93 12.32
C ALA A 130 -28.17 -21.72 12.37
N LEU A 131 -29.29 -21.09 12.04
CA LEU A 131 -30.61 -21.72 12.00
C LEU A 131 -30.63 -22.86 10.98
N ALA A 132 -30.07 -22.65 9.78
CA ALA A 132 -29.95 -23.69 8.77
C ALA A 132 -29.13 -24.90 9.24
N ILE A 133 -28.08 -24.68 10.04
CA ILE A 133 -27.28 -25.76 10.65
C ILE A 133 -28.12 -26.53 11.67
N VAL A 134 -28.84 -25.82 12.53
CA VAL A 134 -29.71 -26.42 13.56
C VAL A 134 -30.83 -27.24 12.92
N ASP A 135 -31.52 -26.71 11.91
CA ASP A 135 -32.58 -27.40 11.19
C ASP A 135 -32.10 -28.71 10.56
N LYS A 136 -30.94 -28.68 9.92
CA LYS A 136 -30.35 -29.88 9.34
C LYS A 136 -29.90 -30.89 10.40
N SER A 137 -29.47 -30.42 11.56
CA SER A 137 -29.13 -31.29 12.70
C SER A 137 -30.38 -31.99 13.24
N ILE A 138 -31.50 -31.28 13.36
CA ILE A 138 -32.79 -31.85 13.74
C ILE A 138 -33.23 -32.92 12.72
N ASP A 139 -33.12 -32.62 11.43
CA ASP A 139 -33.47 -33.55 10.35
C ASP A 139 -32.68 -34.87 10.41
N TYR A 140 -31.37 -34.81 10.75
CA TYR A 140 -30.58 -36.02 10.97
C TYR A 140 -31.14 -36.90 12.09
N ILE A 141 -31.53 -36.30 13.23
CA ILE A 141 -32.12 -37.05 14.35
C ILE A 141 -33.43 -37.70 13.92
N LEU A 142 -34.29 -36.97 13.21
CA LEU A 142 -35.60 -37.45 12.80
C LEU A 142 -35.53 -38.57 11.75
N LYS A 143 -34.55 -38.53 10.84
CA LYS A 143 -34.37 -39.53 9.78
C LYS A 143 -33.64 -40.79 10.24
N SER A 144 -32.55 -40.62 10.98
CA SER A 144 -31.70 -41.75 11.38
C SER A 144 -32.14 -42.39 12.69
N GLY A 145 -32.82 -41.64 13.56
CA GLY A 145 -33.07 -42.03 14.94
C GLY A 145 -31.83 -41.97 15.85
N ASP A 146 -30.65 -41.62 15.34
CA ASP A 146 -29.40 -41.50 16.10
C ASP A 146 -28.97 -40.02 16.21
N PHE A 147 -28.68 -39.59 17.44
CA PHE A 147 -28.25 -38.21 17.69
C PHE A 147 -26.78 -37.96 17.38
N ARG A 148 -25.94 -39.01 17.30
CA ARG A 148 -24.48 -38.86 17.21
C ARG A 148 -24.08 -38.09 15.97
N GLU A 149 -24.60 -38.48 14.81
CA GLU A 149 -24.30 -37.82 13.55
C GLU A 149 -24.82 -36.38 13.55
N ALA A 150 -26.02 -36.15 14.07
CA ALA A 150 -26.62 -34.83 14.19
C ALA A 150 -25.79 -33.86 15.04
N VAL A 151 -25.36 -34.27 16.23
CA VAL A 151 -24.60 -33.42 17.14
C VAL A 151 -23.16 -33.20 16.65
N VAL A 152 -22.54 -34.21 16.03
CA VAL A 152 -21.23 -34.03 15.37
C VAL A 152 -21.34 -33.05 14.21
N TYR A 153 -22.37 -33.17 13.37
CA TYR A 153 -22.62 -32.23 12.28
C TYR A 153 -22.82 -30.81 12.79
N TYR A 154 -23.71 -30.62 13.77
CA TYR A 154 -23.96 -29.33 14.42
C TYR A 154 -22.65 -28.67 14.85
N TYR A 155 -21.82 -29.39 15.61
CA TYR A 155 -20.57 -28.86 16.15
C TYR A 155 -19.57 -28.46 15.06
N LEU A 156 -19.39 -29.30 14.04
CA LEU A 156 -18.43 -29.04 12.98
C LEU A 156 -18.86 -27.87 12.09
N GLU A 157 -20.15 -27.77 11.76
CA GLU A 157 -20.66 -26.65 10.96
C GLU A 157 -20.69 -25.36 11.75
N MET A 158 -21.07 -25.38 13.03
CA MET A 158 -20.97 -24.19 13.89
C MET A 158 -19.52 -23.71 14.03
N CYS A 159 -18.54 -24.62 14.13
CA CYS A 159 -17.12 -24.25 14.09
C CYS A 159 -16.74 -23.55 12.78
N LYS A 160 -17.22 -24.04 11.63
CA LYS A 160 -16.98 -23.40 10.33
C LYS A 160 -17.63 -22.03 10.25
N LEU A 161 -18.87 -21.91 10.74
CA LEU A 161 -19.61 -20.65 10.77
C LEU A 161 -18.91 -19.60 11.64
N MET A 162 -18.47 -19.98 12.84
CA MET A 162 -17.70 -19.09 13.70
C MET A 162 -16.37 -18.66 13.06
N LYS A 163 -15.64 -19.59 12.44
CA LYS A 163 -14.40 -19.28 11.68
C LYS A 163 -14.70 -18.31 10.52
N LYS A 164 -15.81 -18.49 9.80
CA LYS A 164 -16.27 -17.61 8.72
C LYS A 164 -16.46 -16.16 9.22
N TYR A 165 -16.94 -15.99 10.44
CA TYR A 165 -17.16 -14.68 11.06
C TYR A 165 -16.01 -14.17 11.95
N GLY A 166 -14.83 -14.77 11.85
CA GLY A 166 -13.59 -14.26 12.44
C GLY A 166 -13.20 -14.87 13.78
N ALA A 167 -13.91 -15.87 14.30
CA ALA A 167 -13.49 -16.60 15.49
C ALA A 167 -12.21 -17.40 15.22
N ARG A 168 -11.24 -17.30 16.13
CA ARG A 168 -9.95 -18.00 16.02
C ARG A 168 -9.99 -19.38 16.69
N ILE A 169 -10.81 -20.26 16.14
CA ILE A 169 -10.91 -21.65 16.61
C ILE A 169 -9.74 -22.46 16.07
N LYS A 170 -9.00 -23.13 16.97
CA LYS A 170 -7.88 -24.01 16.61
C LYS A 170 -8.36 -25.46 16.60
N ASP A 171 -7.73 -26.29 15.78
CA ASP A 171 -8.09 -27.71 15.69
C ASP A 171 -7.71 -28.50 16.95
N SER A 172 -6.84 -27.94 17.79
CA SER A 172 -6.47 -28.50 19.10
C SER A 172 -7.45 -28.17 20.23
N TRP A 173 -8.48 -27.36 19.96
CA TRP A 173 -9.44 -26.98 20.99
C TRP A 173 -10.33 -28.15 21.40
N THR A 174 -10.61 -28.19 22.70
CA THR A 174 -11.59 -29.08 23.31
C THR A 174 -13.01 -28.61 23.01
N ALA A 175 -13.99 -29.51 23.13
CA ALA A 175 -15.40 -29.17 22.93
C ALA A 175 -15.85 -28.03 23.87
N ARG A 176 -15.36 -28.01 25.11
CA ARG A 176 -15.60 -26.95 26.10
C ARG A 176 -14.99 -25.60 25.74
N GLU A 177 -13.86 -25.58 25.05
CA GLU A 177 -13.29 -24.34 24.52
C GLU A 177 -14.11 -23.80 23.35
N VAL A 178 -14.62 -24.70 22.49
CA VAL A 178 -15.54 -24.34 21.41
C VAL A 178 -16.87 -23.82 21.96
N GLU A 179 -17.42 -24.44 23.02
CA GLU A 179 -18.63 -23.97 23.72
C GLU A 179 -18.49 -22.52 24.19
N ARG A 180 -17.36 -22.19 24.84
CA ARG A 180 -17.10 -20.81 25.29
C ARG A 180 -17.06 -19.84 24.11
N ALA A 181 -16.41 -20.21 23.01
CA ALA A 181 -16.39 -19.38 21.81
C ALA A 181 -17.75 -19.24 21.12
N LEU A 182 -18.61 -20.27 21.22
CA LEU A 182 -20.01 -20.20 20.76
C LEU A 182 -20.79 -19.16 21.54
N ILE A 183 -20.70 -19.19 22.86
CA ILE A 183 -21.34 -18.21 23.74
C ILE A 183 -20.83 -16.80 23.44
N GLU A 184 -19.52 -16.62 23.24
CA GLU A 184 -18.96 -15.30 22.86
C GLU A 184 -19.46 -14.81 21.49
N THR A 185 -19.65 -15.73 20.53
CA THR A 185 -20.10 -15.38 19.17
C THR A 185 -21.61 -15.13 19.11
N PHE A 186 -22.37 -15.84 19.93
CA PHE A 186 -23.83 -15.83 20.00
C PHE A 186 -24.30 -15.69 21.47
N PRO A 187 -24.08 -14.52 22.10
CA PRO A 187 -24.28 -14.32 23.54
C PRO A 187 -25.72 -14.48 24.01
N GLU A 188 -26.66 -14.44 23.08
CA GLU A 188 -28.08 -14.54 23.37
C GLU A 188 -28.64 -15.97 23.18
N ILE A 189 -27.86 -16.91 22.62
CA ILE A 189 -28.25 -18.32 22.60
C ILE A 189 -28.24 -18.85 24.04
N PRO A 190 -29.28 -19.59 24.48
CA PRO A 190 -29.31 -20.16 25.82
C PRO A 190 -28.10 -21.06 26.13
N GLU A 191 -27.39 -20.76 27.21
CA GLU A 191 -26.17 -21.48 27.60
C GLU A 191 -26.43 -22.96 27.95
N LYS A 192 -27.55 -23.26 28.63
CA LYS A 192 -27.86 -24.62 29.08
C LYS A 192 -27.98 -25.61 27.89
N PRO A 193 -28.80 -25.33 26.85
CA PRO A 193 -28.82 -26.14 25.63
C PRO A 193 -27.44 -26.32 24.98
N LEU A 194 -26.62 -25.27 24.93
CA LEU A 194 -25.26 -25.38 24.38
C LEU A 194 -24.42 -26.36 25.19
N SER A 195 -24.43 -26.24 26.53
CA SER A 195 -23.64 -27.10 27.40
C SER A 195 -24.04 -28.58 27.32
N VAL A 196 -25.34 -28.84 27.22
CA VAL A 196 -25.87 -30.19 27.02
C VAL A 196 -25.44 -30.74 25.65
N LEU A 197 -25.54 -29.93 24.58
CA LEU A 197 -25.03 -30.34 23.26
C LEU A 197 -23.52 -30.57 23.26
N THR A 198 -22.74 -29.82 24.04
CA THR A 198 -21.30 -30.08 24.22
C THR A 198 -21.06 -31.44 24.85
N TYR A 199 -21.80 -31.75 25.92
CA TYR A 199 -21.72 -33.05 26.57
C TYR A 199 -22.09 -34.19 25.62
N LEU A 200 -23.19 -34.03 24.86
CA LEU A 200 -23.63 -35.02 23.88
C LEU A 200 -22.64 -35.15 22.72
N PHE A 201 -21.94 -34.09 22.32
CA PHE A 201 -20.85 -34.16 21.36
C PHE A 201 -19.66 -34.96 21.89
N GLU A 202 -19.23 -34.68 23.12
CA GLU A 202 -18.16 -35.43 23.80
C GLU A 202 -18.54 -36.91 23.90
N TYR A 203 -19.78 -37.20 24.29
CA TYR A 203 -20.32 -38.56 24.32
C TYR A 203 -20.31 -39.20 22.93
N ALA A 204 -20.86 -38.53 21.92
CA ALA A 204 -20.94 -39.05 20.56
C ALA A 204 -19.56 -39.42 19.99
N ARG A 205 -18.54 -38.62 20.30
CA ARG A 205 -17.20 -38.72 19.72
C ARG A 205 -16.23 -39.60 20.50
N TYR A 206 -16.34 -39.64 21.82
CA TYR A 206 -15.37 -40.32 22.69
C TYR A 206 -15.93 -41.52 23.44
N SER A 207 -17.26 -41.68 23.48
CA SER A 207 -17.91 -42.79 24.17
C SER A 207 -18.25 -43.95 23.22
N HIS A 208 -17.98 -45.17 23.69
CA HIS A 208 -18.42 -46.42 23.07
C HIS A 208 -19.74 -46.95 23.66
N TYR A 209 -20.34 -46.23 24.60
CA TYR A 209 -21.62 -46.64 25.20
C TYR A 209 -22.76 -46.61 24.18
N PRO A 210 -23.79 -47.45 24.34
CA PRO A 210 -24.93 -47.47 23.41
C PRO A 210 -25.68 -46.13 23.39
N VAL A 211 -26.25 -45.80 22.23
CA VAL A 211 -27.19 -44.68 22.09
C VAL A 211 -28.48 -45.06 22.82
N LEU A 212 -28.93 -44.18 23.72
CA LEU A 212 -30.15 -44.35 24.50
C LEU A 212 -31.17 -43.31 24.06
N GLU A 213 -32.45 -43.68 24.09
CA GLU A 213 -33.54 -42.80 23.63
C GLU A 213 -33.55 -41.44 24.38
N HIS A 214 -33.14 -41.43 25.65
CA HIS A 214 -33.05 -40.19 26.41
C HIS A 214 -32.02 -39.20 25.84
N HIS A 215 -30.85 -39.66 25.37
CA HIS A 215 -29.84 -38.78 24.75
C HIS A 215 -30.37 -38.16 23.46
N LYS A 216 -31.15 -38.93 22.69
CA LYS A 216 -31.79 -38.45 21.47
C LYS A 216 -32.84 -37.40 21.77
N ASN A 217 -33.72 -37.64 22.73
CA ASN A 217 -34.74 -36.67 23.14
C ASN A 217 -34.09 -35.40 23.68
N GLU A 218 -33.06 -35.54 24.52
CA GLU A 218 -32.32 -34.41 25.08
C GLU A 218 -31.60 -33.58 23.99
N ALA A 219 -30.98 -34.24 23.00
CA ALA A 219 -30.40 -33.56 21.84
C ALA A 219 -31.46 -32.77 21.06
N LEU A 220 -32.62 -33.38 20.82
CA LEU A 220 -33.71 -32.78 20.07
C LEU A 220 -34.30 -31.57 20.80
N GLU A 221 -34.56 -31.69 22.10
CA GLU A 221 -35.03 -30.59 22.95
C GLU A 221 -34.05 -29.41 22.94
N CYS A 222 -32.75 -29.68 23.06
CA CYS A 222 -31.73 -28.63 23.02
C CYS A 222 -31.67 -27.93 21.66
N LEU A 223 -31.67 -28.69 20.57
CA LEU A 223 -31.66 -28.14 19.21
C LEU A 223 -32.93 -27.33 18.93
N GLN A 224 -34.10 -27.79 19.38
CA GLN A 224 -35.36 -27.06 19.25
C GLN A 224 -35.33 -25.75 20.04
N SER A 225 -34.81 -25.75 21.27
CA SER A 225 -34.67 -24.53 22.07
C SER A 225 -33.76 -23.50 21.37
N ILE A 226 -32.64 -23.94 20.79
CA ILE A 226 -31.75 -23.06 20.02
C ILE A 226 -32.45 -22.57 18.74
N LYS A 227 -33.20 -23.44 18.05
CA LYS A 227 -33.97 -23.09 16.85
C LYS A 227 -34.99 -21.98 17.13
N GLU A 228 -35.78 -22.13 18.19
CA GLU A 228 -36.79 -21.15 18.60
C GLU A 228 -36.14 -19.78 18.86
N TYR A 229 -35.04 -19.77 19.60
CA TYR A 229 -34.28 -18.55 19.85
C TYR A 229 -33.78 -17.92 18.53
N LEU A 230 -33.07 -18.68 17.69
CA LEU A 230 -32.51 -18.17 16.44
C LEU A 230 -33.61 -17.62 15.51
N SER A 231 -34.74 -18.33 15.42
CA SER A 231 -35.89 -17.90 14.61
C SER A 231 -36.51 -16.59 15.11
N SER A 232 -36.47 -16.33 16.43
CA SER A 232 -36.98 -15.08 17.00
C SER A 232 -36.13 -13.86 16.64
N VAL A 233 -34.84 -14.06 16.35
CA VAL A 233 -33.87 -12.99 16.06
C VAL A 233 -33.47 -12.89 14.59
N SER A 234 -33.83 -13.88 13.76
CA SER A 234 -33.76 -13.82 12.30
C SER A 234 -35.17 -13.75 11.71
N PRO A 235 -35.82 -12.57 11.65
CA PRO A 235 -37.13 -12.46 11.03
C PRO A 235 -37.05 -12.96 9.58
N GLN A 236 -37.80 -14.00 9.28
CA GLN A 236 -38.03 -14.43 7.91
C GLN A 236 -38.74 -13.25 7.22
N GLU A 237 -38.13 -12.65 6.19
CA GLU A 237 -38.89 -11.78 5.29
C GLU A 237 -39.99 -12.66 4.68
N GLY A 238 -41.24 -12.37 5.07
CA GLY A 238 -42.43 -13.04 4.55
C GLY A 238 -42.78 -12.62 3.13
#